data_AF-A0A7J4FYF4-F1
#
_entry.id   AF-A0A7J4FYF4-F1
#
_cell.length_a   1.000
_cell.length_b   1.000
_cell.length_c   1.000
_cell.angle_alpha   90.00
_cell.angle_beta   90.00
_cell.angle_gamma   90.00
#
_symmetry.space_group_name_H-M   'P 1'
#
loop_
_entity.id
_entity.type
_entity.pdbx_description
1 polymer ?
#
loop_
_entity_poly.entity_id
_entity_poly.type
_entity_poly.pdbx_seq_one_letter_code
_entity_poly.pdbx_strand_id
1 'polypeptide(L)'
;MNKVPVDDTVVYALAQLVDDAQTERRDPSHSDIEFQIKKAGLEHADPNKEGPPVGKAKRVRAVLTWSLENRPESSEIFTAGMISSIKACGGFREDSPNYTGSDAIKNLSDALKPLAILLAGDGSLTPLALETLSGEKLTEALQTYAHRAKKGIEDAALVVGTSKDLMEAVAAHVLQELWGQYPPANFPTLLGQAFTALDMSTPAETEKSGEHPRKNMERKMYDLARAINRLRNKQGTGHGRPWLPDLDQNEAKVAIEFIGTISESMLDKLKQKKS
;
A
#
# COMPACT_ATOMS: atom_id res chain seq x y z
N MET A 1 6.37 -10.76 7.98
CA MET A 1 6.04 -10.12 6.68
C MET A 1 7.34 -10.06 5.87
N ASN A 2 7.33 -10.47 4.59
CA ASN A 2 8.57 -10.67 3.81
C ASN A 2 8.88 -9.53 2.83
N LYS A 3 7.92 -8.62 2.63
CA LYS A 3 8.04 -7.40 1.82
C LYS A 3 7.36 -6.25 2.57
N VAL A 4 7.94 -5.06 2.53
CA VAL A 4 7.38 -3.84 3.13
C VAL A 4 7.42 -2.76 2.05
N PRO A 5 6.28 -2.15 1.67
CA PRO A 5 6.29 -1.04 0.72
C PRO A 5 7.24 0.08 1.18
N VAL A 6 7.93 0.70 0.24
CA VAL A 6 8.96 1.71 0.50
C VAL A 6 8.65 2.98 -0.28
N ASP A 7 8.77 4.12 0.38
CA ASP A 7 8.88 5.44 -0.23
C ASP A 7 10.08 6.19 0.39
N ASP A 8 10.36 7.41 -0.09
CA ASP A 8 11.47 8.22 0.43
C ASP A 8 11.39 8.40 1.96
N THR A 9 10.19 8.63 2.50
CA THR A 9 9.99 8.81 3.94
C THR A 9 10.41 7.57 4.72
N VAL A 10 10.03 6.38 4.25
CA VAL A 10 10.46 5.09 4.82
C VAL A 10 11.98 4.92 4.71
N VAL A 11 12.59 5.32 3.60
CA VAL A 11 14.05 5.27 3.45
C VAL A 11 14.76 6.06 4.55
N TYR A 12 14.36 7.32 4.75
CA TYR A 12 14.98 8.16 5.77
C TYR A 12 14.67 7.68 7.20
N ALA A 13 13.42 7.28 7.47
CA ALA A 13 13.03 6.81 8.79
C ALA A 13 13.73 5.50 9.16
N LEU A 14 13.81 4.53 8.24
CA LEU A 14 14.51 3.25 8.49
C LEU A 14 16.01 3.47 8.72
N ALA A 15 16.64 4.37 7.98
CA ALA A 15 18.07 4.68 8.16
C ALA A 15 18.39 5.22 9.56
N GLN A 16 17.46 5.94 10.22
CA GLN A 16 17.63 6.44 11.59
C GLN A 16 17.73 5.32 12.63
N LEU A 17 17.05 4.19 12.41
CA LEU A 17 17.07 3.07 13.36
C LEU A 17 18.44 2.38 13.45
N VAL A 18 19.33 2.59 12.49
CA VAL A 18 20.68 2.02 12.46
C VAL A 18 21.77 3.06 12.61
N ASP A 19 21.42 4.29 13.01
CA ASP A 19 22.40 5.36 13.21
C ASP A 19 23.21 5.14 14.50
N ASP A 20 24.53 5.27 14.36
CA ASP A 20 25.54 4.95 15.37
C ASP A 20 26.09 6.18 16.09
N ALA A 21 25.58 7.38 15.76
CA ALA A 21 26.12 8.63 16.26
C ALA A 21 26.05 8.79 17.81
N GLN A 22 25.43 7.86 18.55
CA GLN A 22 25.10 8.06 19.98
C GLN A 22 25.54 6.93 20.95
N THR A 23 26.13 5.81 20.54
CA THR A 23 26.44 4.66 21.46
C THR A 23 27.71 3.87 21.10
N GLU A 24 28.34 3.20 22.08
CA GLU A 24 29.59 2.42 21.92
C GLU A 24 29.49 1.25 20.93
N ARG A 25 28.30 0.70 20.70
CA ARG A 25 27.99 -0.26 19.63
C ARG A 25 26.47 -0.38 19.49
N ARG A 26 25.97 -0.32 18.26
CA ARG A 26 24.56 -0.59 17.94
C ARG A 26 24.48 -1.66 16.86
N ASP A 27 23.62 -2.64 17.04
CA ASP A 27 23.34 -3.65 16.02
C ASP A 27 22.05 -3.27 15.25
N PRO A 28 21.84 -3.72 13.99
CA PRO A 28 22.70 -4.58 13.19
C PRO A 28 24.06 -3.95 12.85
N SER A 29 25.09 -4.81 12.73
CA SER A 29 26.44 -4.43 12.33
C SER A 29 26.55 -4.15 10.82
N HIS A 30 27.70 -3.65 10.36
CA HIS A 30 27.97 -3.53 8.92
C HIS A 30 27.91 -4.88 8.18
N SER A 31 28.29 -5.98 8.81
CA SER A 31 28.17 -7.32 8.22
C SER A 31 26.72 -7.79 8.14
N ASP A 32 25.90 -7.47 9.14
CA ASP A 32 24.46 -7.80 9.12
C ASP A 32 23.74 -7.01 8.02
N ILE A 33 24.09 -5.73 7.84
CA ILE A 33 23.58 -4.91 6.73
C ILE A 33 24.01 -5.52 5.39
N GLU A 34 25.28 -5.90 5.24
CA GLU A 34 25.76 -6.55 4.01
C GLU A 34 25.01 -7.85 3.70
N PHE A 35 24.72 -8.64 4.73
CA PHE A 35 23.92 -9.86 4.58
C PHE A 35 22.51 -9.56 4.05
N GLN A 36 21.84 -8.53 4.58
CA GLN A 36 20.52 -8.14 4.07
C GLN A 36 20.59 -7.58 2.63
N ILE A 37 21.63 -6.82 2.30
CA ILE A 37 21.88 -6.32 0.93
C ILE A 37 22.01 -7.50 -0.05
N LYS A 38 22.84 -8.51 0.29
CA LYS A 38 23.02 -9.73 -0.53
C LYS A 38 21.72 -10.51 -0.67
N LYS A 39 20.99 -10.68 0.43
CA LYS A 39 19.70 -11.39 0.44
C LYS A 39 18.68 -10.73 -0.49
N ALA A 40 18.71 -9.40 -0.62
CA ALA A 40 17.82 -8.65 -1.51
C ALA A 40 18.34 -8.52 -2.96
N GLY A 41 19.54 -9.03 -3.26
CA GLY A 41 20.18 -8.88 -4.58
C GLY A 41 20.58 -7.44 -4.91
N LEU A 42 20.89 -6.64 -3.89
CA LEU A 42 21.18 -5.20 -4.01
C LEU A 42 22.67 -4.86 -3.91
N GLU A 43 23.55 -5.83 -4.09
CA GLU A 43 24.96 -5.63 -3.80
C GLU A 43 25.64 -4.60 -4.69
N HIS A 44 25.11 -4.35 -5.89
CA HIS A 44 25.61 -3.33 -6.81
C HIS A 44 25.32 -1.90 -6.34
N ALA A 45 24.34 -1.74 -5.44
CA ALA A 45 23.94 -0.46 -4.87
C ALA A 45 24.68 -0.13 -3.57
N ASP A 46 25.54 -1.03 -3.09
CA ASP A 46 26.23 -0.90 -1.82
C ASP A 46 27.44 0.03 -1.94
N PRO A 47 27.42 1.23 -1.33
CA PRO A 47 28.54 2.18 -1.42
C PRO A 47 29.83 1.67 -0.77
N ASN A 48 29.76 0.62 0.05
CA ASN A 48 30.96 0.03 0.66
C ASN A 48 31.67 -0.98 -0.25
N LYS A 49 31.10 -1.34 -1.41
CA LYS A 49 31.79 -2.18 -2.40
C LYS A 49 32.83 -1.41 -3.20
N GLU A 50 32.52 -0.18 -3.56
CA GLU A 50 33.34 0.68 -4.41
C GLU A 50 33.53 2.03 -3.73
N GLY A 51 34.43 2.09 -2.75
CA GLY A 51 34.76 3.34 -2.07
C GLY A 51 35.21 3.15 -0.62
N PRO A 52 35.56 4.27 0.06
CA PRO A 52 35.81 4.25 1.48
C PRO A 52 34.52 3.89 2.26
N PRO A 53 34.62 3.13 3.37
CA PRO A 53 33.46 2.75 4.16
C PRO A 53 32.63 3.97 4.61
N VAL A 54 31.32 3.89 4.43
CA VAL A 54 30.37 4.87 4.96
C VAL A 54 29.64 4.32 6.19
N GLY A 55 29.18 5.23 7.07
CA GLY A 55 28.39 4.86 8.25
C GLY A 55 27.08 4.16 7.90
N LYS A 56 26.53 3.37 8.84
CA LYS A 56 25.39 2.46 8.61
C LYS A 56 24.15 3.16 8.07
N ALA A 57 23.73 4.28 8.69
CA ALA A 57 22.58 5.06 8.22
C ALA A 57 22.78 5.55 6.77
N LYS A 58 23.97 6.06 6.43
CA LYS A 58 24.31 6.49 5.06
C LYS A 58 24.29 5.31 4.08
N ARG A 59 24.79 4.14 4.49
CA ARG A 59 24.81 2.91 3.69
C ARG A 59 23.39 2.43 3.38
N VAL A 60 22.53 2.29 4.40
CA VAL A 60 21.13 1.87 4.24
C VAL A 60 20.38 2.83 3.35
N ARG A 61 20.54 4.15 3.56
CA ARG A 61 19.90 5.18 2.73
C ARG A 61 20.33 5.08 1.27
N ALA A 62 21.64 4.98 0.99
CA ALA A 62 22.15 4.93 -0.38
C ALA A 62 21.62 3.72 -1.16
N VAL A 63 21.63 2.53 -0.53
CA VAL A 63 21.10 1.29 -1.12
C VAL A 63 19.61 1.44 -1.39
N LEU A 64 18.85 1.93 -0.41
CA LEU A 64 17.40 2.07 -0.54
C LEU A 64 17.00 3.09 -1.61
N THR A 65 17.59 4.29 -1.61
CA THR A 65 17.32 5.33 -2.62
C THR A 65 17.56 4.79 -4.03
N TRP A 66 18.69 4.11 -4.27
CA TRP A 66 18.95 3.50 -5.58
C TRP A 66 17.93 2.41 -5.92
N SER A 67 17.65 1.51 -4.97
CA SER A 67 16.73 0.39 -5.20
C SER A 67 15.28 0.82 -5.40
N LEU A 68 14.85 1.93 -4.81
CA LEU A 68 13.50 2.47 -4.96
C LEU A 68 13.20 2.82 -6.42
N GLU A 69 14.19 3.36 -7.13
CA GLU A 69 14.06 3.75 -8.54
C GLU A 69 14.32 2.58 -9.50
N ASN A 70 15.27 1.70 -9.17
CA ASN A 70 15.80 0.73 -10.12
C ASN A 70 15.29 -0.70 -9.89
N ARG A 71 14.98 -1.07 -8.64
CA ARG A 71 14.54 -2.42 -8.25
C ARG A 71 13.53 -2.36 -7.07
N PRO A 72 12.30 -1.83 -7.29
CA PRO A 72 11.34 -1.60 -6.20
C PRO A 72 11.05 -2.85 -5.36
N GLU A 73 10.88 -4.01 -5.98
CA GLU A 73 10.63 -5.25 -5.23
C GLU A 73 11.80 -5.63 -4.31
N SER A 74 13.04 -5.43 -4.75
CA SER A 74 14.23 -5.68 -3.93
C SER A 74 14.31 -4.69 -2.75
N SER A 75 13.86 -3.45 -2.92
CA SER A 75 13.82 -2.45 -1.83
C SER A 75 12.86 -2.87 -0.72
N GLU A 76 11.71 -3.47 -1.09
CA GLU A 76 10.72 -3.97 -0.12
C GLU A 76 11.23 -5.17 0.68
N ILE A 77 11.93 -6.10 0.00
CA ILE A 77 12.56 -7.26 0.64
C ILE A 77 13.66 -6.81 1.61
N PHE A 78 14.51 -5.88 1.18
CA PHE A 78 15.58 -5.33 2.00
C PHE A 78 15.02 -4.63 3.25
N THR A 79 13.99 -3.80 3.08
CA THR A 79 13.30 -3.10 4.19
C THR A 79 12.73 -4.08 5.21
N ALA A 80 12.02 -5.11 4.75
CA ALA A 80 11.48 -6.16 5.63
C ALA A 80 12.59 -6.92 6.40
N GLY A 81 13.69 -7.24 5.71
CA GLY A 81 14.85 -7.90 6.29
C GLY A 81 15.58 -7.04 7.33
N MET A 82 15.70 -5.74 7.08
CA MET A 82 16.30 -4.79 8.00
C MET A 82 15.47 -4.64 9.28
N ILE A 83 14.16 -4.41 9.17
CA ILE A 83 13.27 -4.31 10.35
C ILE A 83 13.32 -5.60 11.18
N SER A 84 13.32 -6.76 10.51
CA SER A 84 13.45 -8.06 11.18
C SER A 84 14.78 -8.21 11.91
N SER A 85 15.89 -7.74 11.32
CA SER A 85 17.23 -7.77 11.93
C SER A 85 17.30 -6.86 13.15
N ILE A 86 16.80 -5.62 13.03
CA ILE A 86 16.72 -4.67 14.15
C ILE A 86 15.90 -5.26 15.30
N LYS A 87 14.75 -5.88 14.99
CA LYS A 87 13.93 -6.59 15.98
C LYS A 87 14.70 -7.71 16.67
N ALA A 88 15.39 -8.57 15.92
CA ALA A 88 16.17 -9.67 16.47
C ALA A 88 17.30 -9.19 17.39
N CYS A 89 17.93 -8.06 17.08
CA CYS A 89 18.96 -7.42 17.89
C CYS A 89 18.40 -6.70 19.14
N GLY A 90 17.08 -6.64 19.32
CA GLY A 90 16.43 -5.96 20.44
C GLY A 90 16.22 -4.46 20.23
N GLY A 91 16.27 -3.96 18.99
CA GLY A 91 16.13 -2.53 18.69
C GLY A 91 14.78 -1.92 19.05
N PHE A 92 13.74 -2.74 19.20
CA PHE A 92 12.39 -2.33 19.58
C PHE A 92 12.05 -2.56 21.06
N ARG A 93 13.03 -2.96 21.87
CA ARG A 93 12.83 -3.25 23.30
C ARG A 93 13.49 -2.16 24.13
N GLU A 94 12.71 -1.41 24.91
CA GLU A 94 13.19 -0.28 25.72
C GLU A 94 14.27 -0.68 26.74
N ASP A 95 14.23 -1.91 27.25
CA ASP A 95 15.18 -2.47 28.20
C ASP A 95 16.45 -3.03 27.53
N SER A 96 16.51 -3.05 26.20
CA SER A 96 17.65 -3.56 25.45
C SER A 96 18.75 -2.49 25.35
N PRO A 97 20.04 -2.87 25.50
CA PRO A 97 21.15 -1.96 25.20
C PRO A 97 21.18 -1.52 23.72
N ASN A 98 20.50 -2.26 22.85
CA ASN A 98 20.37 -1.97 21.42
C ASN A 98 19.12 -1.14 21.07
N TYR A 99 18.33 -0.68 22.06
CA TYR A 99 17.12 0.09 21.81
C TYR A 99 17.40 1.29 20.88
N THR A 100 16.58 1.46 19.83
CA THR A 100 16.80 2.50 18.81
C THR A 100 16.23 3.86 19.21
N GLY A 101 15.41 3.91 20.27
CA GLY A 101 14.77 5.11 20.77
C GLY A 101 13.33 5.25 20.27
N SER A 102 12.46 5.77 21.14
CA SER A 102 11.02 5.92 20.87
C SER A 102 10.74 6.80 19.66
N ASP A 103 11.54 7.86 19.47
CA ASP A 103 11.35 8.81 18.38
C ASP A 103 11.68 8.19 17.02
N ALA A 104 12.77 7.41 16.93
CA ALA A 104 13.13 6.71 15.70
C ALA A 104 12.07 5.66 15.32
N ILE A 105 11.57 4.89 16.30
CA ILE A 105 10.49 3.92 16.10
C ILE A 105 9.21 4.62 15.66
N LYS A 106 8.86 5.73 16.30
CA LYS A 106 7.68 6.53 15.95
C LYS A 106 7.79 7.10 14.54
N ASN A 107 8.93 7.66 14.16
CA ASN A 107 9.16 8.16 12.80
C ASN A 107 8.97 7.07 11.74
N LEU A 108 9.48 5.85 11.98
CA LEU A 108 9.27 4.72 11.07
C LEU A 108 7.81 4.25 11.05
N SER A 109 7.14 4.21 12.20
CA SER A 109 5.71 3.89 12.29
C SER A 109 4.86 4.89 11.50
N ASP A 110 5.13 6.19 11.68
CA ASP A 110 4.41 7.26 10.99
C ASP A 110 4.71 7.26 9.48
N ALA A 111 5.91 6.85 9.05
CA ALA A 111 6.26 6.68 7.64
C ALA A 111 5.57 5.46 6.99
N LEU A 112 5.40 4.36 7.74
CA LEU A 112 4.76 3.13 7.25
C LEU A 112 3.24 3.20 7.21
N LYS A 113 2.64 4.01 8.08
CA LYS A 113 1.17 4.13 8.21
C LYS A 113 0.49 4.60 6.90
N PRO A 114 0.98 5.63 6.17
CA PRO A 114 0.47 6.00 4.84
C PRO A 114 0.63 4.93 3.77
N LEU A 115 1.41 3.88 4.05
CA LEU A 115 1.57 2.70 3.17
C LEU A 115 0.70 1.53 3.62
N ALA A 116 -0.24 1.75 4.55
CA ALA A 116 -1.12 0.76 5.15
C ALA A 116 -0.37 -0.38 5.87
N ILE A 117 0.79 -0.05 6.45
CA ILE A 117 1.54 -0.96 7.32
C ILE A 117 1.57 -0.36 8.73
N LEU A 118 1.17 -1.16 9.72
CA LEU A 118 1.34 -0.84 11.13
C LEU A 118 2.64 -1.46 11.63
N LEU A 119 3.46 -0.64 12.30
CA LEU A 119 4.61 -1.07 13.07
C LEU A 119 4.26 -1.00 14.56
N ALA A 120 4.14 -2.16 15.20
CA ALA A 120 3.94 -2.25 16.63
C ALA A 120 5.22 -1.90 17.40
N GLY A 121 5.08 -1.50 18.67
CA GLY A 121 6.21 -1.13 19.52
C GLY A 121 7.25 -2.24 19.72
N ASP A 122 6.88 -3.52 19.52
CA ASP A 122 7.79 -4.67 19.58
C ASP A 122 8.49 -4.97 18.23
N GLY A 123 8.30 -4.12 17.22
CA GLY A 123 8.84 -4.31 15.88
C GLY A 123 8.01 -5.24 14.98
N SER A 124 6.83 -5.71 15.44
CA SER A 124 5.93 -6.50 14.59
C SER A 124 5.31 -5.64 13.50
N LEU A 125 5.27 -6.18 12.28
CA LEU A 125 4.67 -5.54 11.12
C LEU A 125 3.38 -6.25 10.74
N THR A 126 2.29 -5.49 10.63
CA THR A 126 0.99 -6.01 10.19
C THR A 126 0.38 -5.08 9.14
N PRO A 127 -0.24 -5.62 8.08
CA PRO A 127 -1.10 -4.82 7.22
C PRO A 127 -2.21 -4.16 8.06
N LEU A 128 -2.54 -2.92 7.73
CA LEU A 128 -3.65 -2.21 8.36
C LEU A 128 -4.97 -2.89 7.99
N ALA A 129 -5.65 -3.49 8.97
CA ALA A 129 -6.93 -4.15 8.76
C ALA A 129 -8.06 -3.12 8.63
N LEU A 130 -8.59 -2.95 7.41
CA LEU A 130 -9.68 -2.00 7.10
C LEU A 130 -10.93 -2.22 7.96
N GLU A 131 -11.26 -3.47 8.30
CA GLU A 131 -12.45 -3.85 9.08
C GLU A 131 -12.49 -3.22 10.48
N THR A 132 -11.35 -2.80 11.01
CA THR A 132 -11.23 -2.18 12.34
C THR A 132 -11.31 -0.66 12.32
N LEU A 133 -11.40 -0.06 11.14
CA LEU A 133 -11.42 1.39 10.94
C LEU A 133 -12.85 1.86 10.61
N SER A 134 -13.15 3.11 10.95
CA SER A 134 -14.38 3.79 10.58
C SER A 134 -14.14 5.30 10.40
N GLY A 135 -15.08 6.00 9.77
CA GLY A 135 -15.03 7.46 9.68
C GLY A 135 -13.81 7.98 8.90
N GLU A 136 -13.21 9.04 9.43
CA GLU A 136 -12.04 9.69 8.84
C GLU A 136 -10.84 8.73 8.71
N LYS A 137 -10.58 7.89 9.72
CA LYS A 137 -9.47 6.92 9.70
C LYS A 137 -9.63 5.89 8.58
N LEU A 138 -10.86 5.42 8.34
CA LEU A 138 -11.13 4.52 7.21
C LEU A 138 -11.02 5.25 5.87
N THR A 139 -11.42 6.52 5.82
CA THR A 139 -11.25 7.37 4.63
C THR A 139 -9.77 7.50 4.24
N GLU A 140 -8.91 7.85 5.20
CA GLU A 140 -7.46 7.96 4.99
C GLU A 140 -6.85 6.63 4.55
N ALA A 141 -7.22 5.52 5.21
CA ALA A 141 -6.74 4.20 4.85
C ALA A 141 -7.15 3.83 3.41
N LEU A 142 -8.42 4.00 3.04
CA LEU A 142 -8.90 3.71 1.68
C LEU A 142 -8.22 4.60 0.63
N GLN A 143 -7.91 5.85 0.95
CA GLN A 143 -7.13 6.73 0.06
C GLN A 143 -5.71 6.19 -0.16
N THR A 144 -5.05 5.73 0.90
CA THR A 144 -3.76 5.05 0.79
C THR A 144 -3.84 3.82 -0.12
N TYR A 145 -4.84 2.96 0.07
CA TYR A 145 -5.01 1.77 -0.78
C TYR A 145 -5.29 2.14 -2.24
N ALA A 146 -6.11 3.16 -2.49
CA ALA A 146 -6.38 3.66 -3.83
C ALA A 146 -5.11 4.19 -4.53
N HIS A 147 -4.28 4.96 -3.82
CA HIS A 147 -3.02 5.49 -4.36
C HIS A 147 -2.02 4.37 -4.68
N ARG A 148 -1.93 3.35 -3.82
CA ARG A 148 -1.09 2.17 -4.06
C ARG A 148 -1.55 1.38 -5.29
N ALA A 149 -2.85 1.13 -5.38
CA ALA A 149 -3.46 0.47 -6.53
C ALA A 149 -3.18 1.23 -7.84
N LYS A 150 -3.30 2.56 -7.81
CA LYS A 150 -3.03 3.46 -8.94
C LYS A 150 -1.57 3.44 -9.42
N LYS A 151 -0.61 3.11 -8.57
CA LYS A 151 0.81 2.96 -8.95
C LYS A 151 1.17 1.56 -9.45
N GLY A 152 0.24 0.60 -9.38
CA GLY A 152 0.50 -0.80 -9.74
C GLY A 152 1.54 -1.49 -8.85
N ILE A 153 1.78 -0.99 -7.63
CA ILE A 153 2.81 -1.49 -6.68
C ILE A 153 2.26 -2.68 -5.90
N GLU A 154 1.82 -3.75 -6.58
CA GLU A 154 1.26 -4.91 -5.88
C GLU A 154 1.71 -6.26 -6.45
N ASP A 155 2.08 -7.17 -5.53
CA ASP A 155 2.23 -8.61 -5.76
C ASP A 155 0.81 -9.17 -5.97
N ALA A 156 0.40 -9.29 -7.24
CA ALA A 156 -0.98 -9.54 -7.67
C ALA A 156 -1.68 -10.71 -6.95
N ALA A 157 -0.92 -11.68 -6.42
CA ALA A 157 -1.45 -12.85 -5.73
C ALA A 157 -2.06 -12.56 -4.34
N LEU A 158 -1.59 -11.55 -3.59
CA LEU A 158 -2.24 -11.14 -2.32
C LEU A 158 -3.48 -10.26 -2.57
N VAL A 159 -3.57 -9.71 -3.78
CA VAL A 159 -4.47 -8.61 -4.14
C VAL A 159 -5.69 -9.05 -4.92
N VAL A 160 -5.64 -10.22 -5.56
CA VAL A 160 -6.84 -10.81 -6.15
C VAL A 160 -7.91 -11.11 -5.08
N GLY A 161 -7.54 -11.22 -3.80
CA GLY A 161 -8.47 -11.06 -2.67
C GLY A 161 -8.97 -9.62 -2.52
N THR A 162 -8.04 -8.67 -2.39
CA THR A 162 -8.27 -7.27 -1.97
C THR A 162 -8.79 -6.29 -3.03
N SER A 163 -8.76 -6.53 -4.35
CA SER A 163 -9.25 -5.55 -5.34
C SER A 163 -10.79 -5.44 -5.36
N LYS A 164 -11.48 -6.56 -5.10
CA LYS A 164 -12.92 -6.54 -4.80
C LYS A 164 -13.14 -5.82 -3.49
N ASP A 165 -12.32 -6.13 -2.49
CA ASP A 165 -12.42 -5.52 -1.17
C ASP A 165 -12.17 -4.02 -1.21
N LEU A 166 -11.30 -3.49 -2.07
CA LEU A 166 -11.06 -2.06 -2.15
C LEU A 166 -12.26 -1.32 -2.73
N MET A 167 -12.76 -1.72 -3.91
CA MET A 167 -13.89 -1.02 -4.52
C MET A 167 -15.20 -1.26 -3.75
N GLU A 168 -15.41 -2.45 -3.20
CA GLU A 168 -16.54 -2.72 -2.30
C GLU A 168 -16.41 -1.98 -0.98
N ALA A 169 -15.23 -1.93 -0.37
CA ALA A 169 -15.01 -1.15 0.86
C ALA A 169 -15.19 0.33 0.61
N VAL A 170 -14.71 0.88 -0.51
CA VAL A 170 -14.95 2.29 -0.88
C VAL A 170 -16.45 2.54 -1.08
N ALA A 171 -17.15 1.69 -1.84
CA ALA A 171 -18.58 1.86 -2.05
C ALA A 171 -19.39 1.72 -0.75
N ALA A 172 -19.11 0.70 0.07
CA ALA A 172 -19.71 0.50 1.37
C ALA A 172 -19.42 1.66 2.33
N HIS A 173 -18.17 2.14 2.37
CA HIS A 173 -17.76 3.29 3.17
C HIS A 173 -18.49 4.57 2.75
N VAL A 174 -18.55 4.87 1.45
CA VAL A 174 -19.31 6.01 0.92
C VAL A 174 -20.77 5.97 1.39
N LEU A 175 -21.41 4.82 1.28
CA LEU A 175 -22.81 4.65 1.71
C LEU A 175 -22.96 4.75 3.23
N GLN A 176 -22.05 4.15 3.99
CA GLN A 176 -22.03 4.24 5.45
C GLN A 176 -21.88 5.71 5.89
N GLU A 177 -21.00 6.48 5.25
CA GLU A 177 -20.70 7.85 5.62
C GLU A 177 -21.77 8.86 5.17
N LEU A 178 -22.49 8.61 4.06
CA LEU A 178 -23.51 9.52 3.55
C LEU A 178 -24.93 9.13 3.99
N TRP A 179 -25.21 7.84 4.11
CA TRP A 179 -26.55 7.31 4.41
C TRP A 179 -26.63 6.59 5.76
N GLY A 180 -25.52 6.43 6.48
CA GLY A 180 -25.48 5.80 7.81
C GLY A 180 -25.58 4.27 7.81
N GLN A 181 -25.80 3.67 6.65
CA GLN A 181 -25.95 2.23 6.45
C GLN A 181 -25.76 1.88 4.96
N TYR A 182 -25.46 0.61 4.68
CA TYR A 182 -25.55 0.05 3.34
C TYR A 182 -26.19 -1.34 3.39
N PRO A 183 -27.17 -1.64 2.53
CA PRO A 183 -27.80 -2.95 2.51
C PRO A 183 -26.84 -3.99 1.90
N PRO A 184 -26.98 -5.28 2.25
CA PRO A 184 -26.31 -6.36 1.53
C PRO A 184 -26.71 -6.31 0.06
N ALA A 185 -25.72 -6.12 -0.83
CA ALA A 185 -25.96 -5.95 -2.25
C ALA A 185 -24.85 -6.63 -3.06
N ASN A 186 -25.15 -7.04 -4.29
CA ASN A 186 -24.10 -7.43 -5.22
C ASN A 186 -23.27 -6.21 -5.65
N PHE A 187 -22.05 -6.44 -6.12
CA PHE A 187 -21.12 -5.38 -6.50
C PHE A 187 -21.73 -4.30 -7.43
N PRO A 188 -22.38 -4.63 -8.56
CA PRO A 188 -23.02 -3.61 -9.41
C PRO A 188 -24.04 -2.72 -8.69
N THR A 189 -24.88 -3.32 -7.84
CA THR A 189 -25.89 -2.60 -7.06
C THR A 189 -25.24 -1.70 -6.02
N LEU A 190 -24.27 -2.23 -5.26
CA LEU A 190 -23.53 -1.47 -4.24
C LEU A 190 -22.80 -0.26 -4.86
N LEU A 191 -22.09 -0.49 -5.97
CA LEU A 191 -21.40 0.57 -6.70
C LEU A 191 -22.37 1.62 -7.24
N GLY A 192 -23.54 1.18 -7.74
CA GLY A 192 -24.56 2.08 -8.30
C GLY A 192 -25.14 2.98 -7.22
N GLN A 193 -25.46 2.40 -6.07
CA GLN A 193 -25.90 3.14 -4.88
C GLN A 193 -24.84 4.16 -4.44
N ALA A 194 -23.56 3.77 -4.39
CA ALA A 194 -22.47 4.67 -4.00
C ALA A 194 -22.30 5.83 -5.00
N PHE A 195 -22.38 5.55 -6.31
CA PHE A 195 -22.36 6.59 -7.34
C PHE A 195 -23.54 7.57 -7.19
N THR A 196 -24.74 7.05 -6.99
CA THR A 196 -25.92 7.88 -6.70
C THR A 196 -25.75 8.70 -5.42
N ALA A 197 -25.23 8.10 -4.35
CA ALA A 197 -24.95 8.81 -3.10
C ALA A 197 -23.94 9.95 -3.29
N LEU A 198 -23.02 9.84 -4.26
CA LEU A 198 -22.00 10.84 -4.61
C LEU A 198 -22.43 11.84 -5.69
N ASP A 199 -23.70 11.83 -6.12
CA ASP A 199 -24.19 12.59 -7.29
C ASP A 199 -23.38 12.34 -8.57
N MET A 200 -22.86 11.13 -8.74
CA MET A 200 -22.20 10.68 -9.97
C MET A 200 -23.24 10.05 -10.90
N SER A 201 -23.09 10.31 -12.20
CA SER A 201 -23.96 9.70 -13.21
C SER A 201 -23.72 8.21 -13.35
N THR A 202 -24.81 7.44 -13.38
CA THR A 202 -24.81 5.99 -13.59
C THR A 202 -25.33 5.60 -14.97
N PRO A 203 -25.01 4.40 -15.50
CA PRO A 203 -25.59 3.93 -16.77
C PRO A 203 -27.10 3.72 -16.74
N ALA A 204 -27.74 3.77 -15.58
CA ALA A 204 -29.20 3.73 -15.47
C ALA A 204 -29.84 5.06 -15.89
N GLU A 205 -29.09 6.16 -15.90
CA GLU A 205 -29.56 7.46 -16.38
C GLU A 205 -29.44 7.56 -17.90
N THR A 206 -30.52 7.93 -18.57
CA THR A 206 -30.51 8.25 -20.01
C THR A 206 -29.63 9.46 -20.27
N GLU A 207 -28.71 9.32 -21.23
CA GLU A 207 -27.89 10.42 -21.74
C GLU A 207 -28.78 11.51 -22.35
N LYS A 208 -28.55 12.77 -21.93
CA LYS A 208 -29.30 13.93 -22.42
C LYS A 208 -28.45 14.73 -23.41
N SER A 209 -29.07 15.21 -24.48
CA SER A 209 -28.41 16.11 -25.42
C SER A 209 -27.91 17.37 -24.70
N GLY A 210 -26.64 17.74 -24.93
CA GLY A 210 -25.99 18.90 -24.30
C GLY A 210 -25.58 18.72 -22.84
N GLU A 211 -25.64 17.50 -22.28
CA GLU A 211 -25.15 17.27 -20.93
C GLU A 211 -23.62 17.42 -20.82
N HIS A 212 -23.14 17.74 -19.61
CA HIS A 212 -21.72 17.91 -19.39
C HIS A 212 -20.95 16.59 -19.63
N PRO A 213 -19.81 16.60 -20.36
CA PRO A 213 -19.02 15.39 -20.65
C PRO A 213 -18.59 14.55 -19.43
N ARG A 214 -18.57 15.14 -18.23
CA ARG A 214 -18.27 14.46 -16.97
C ARG A 214 -19.26 13.32 -16.71
N LYS A 215 -20.53 13.50 -17.09
CA LYS A 215 -21.55 12.46 -16.89
C LYS A 215 -21.22 11.19 -17.66
N ASN A 216 -20.83 11.33 -18.93
CA ASN A 216 -20.37 10.18 -19.71
C ASN A 216 -19.12 9.54 -19.09
N MET A 217 -18.15 10.35 -18.66
CA MET A 217 -16.95 9.83 -17.97
C MET A 217 -17.32 9.00 -16.71
N GLU A 218 -18.22 9.50 -15.86
CA GLU A 218 -18.70 8.79 -14.67
C GLU A 218 -19.41 7.48 -15.04
N ARG A 219 -20.27 7.48 -16.07
CA ARG A 219 -20.88 6.24 -16.57
C ARG A 219 -19.83 5.22 -17.05
N LYS A 220 -18.77 5.68 -17.73
CA LYS A 220 -17.67 4.81 -18.18
C LYS A 220 -16.81 4.29 -17.03
N MET A 221 -16.60 5.08 -15.97
CA MET A 221 -15.95 4.60 -14.75
C MET A 221 -16.74 3.45 -14.14
N TYR A 222 -18.07 3.59 -14.03
CA TYR A 222 -18.94 2.53 -13.53
C TYR A 222 -18.87 1.25 -14.40
N ASP A 223 -18.95 1.39 -15.72
CA ASP A 223 -18.88 0.26 -16.64
C ASP A 223 -17.51 -0.45 -16.58
N LEU A 224 -16.42 0.33 -16.49
CA LEU A 224 -15.07 -0.18 -16.36
C LEU A 224 -14.89 -0.96 -15.05
N ALA A 225 -15.35 -0.41 -13.92
CA ALA A 225 -15.31 -1.11 -12.63
C ALA A 225 -16.08 -2.44 -12.68
N ARG A 226 -17.25 -2.48 -13.35
CA ARG A 226 -18.00 -3.73 -13.56
C ARG A 226 -17.27 -4.72 -14.47
N ALA A 227 -16.63 -4.24 -15.54
CA ALA A 227 -15.84 -5.06 -16.44
C ALA A 227 -14.67 -5.71 -15.69
N ILE A 228 -13.93 -4.94 -14.89
CA ILE A 228 -12.81 -5.43 -14.07
C ILE A 228 -13.30 -6.46 -13.04
N ASN A 229 -14.42 -6.21 -12.34
CA ASN A 229 -14.98 -7.19 -11.41
C ASN A 229 -15.40 -8.50 -12.11
N ARG A 230 -15.93 -8.43 -13.34
CA ARG A 230 -16.24 -9.63 -14.14
C ARG A 230 -14.98 -10.36 -14.58
N LEU A 231 -13.96 -9.62 -15.03
CA LEU A 231 -12.66 -10.16 -15.42
C LEU A 231 -12.06 -10.96 -14.27
N ARG A 232 -12.02 -10.39 -13.06
CA ARG A 232 -11.62 -11.07 -11.82
C ARG A 232 -12.51 -12.27 -11.49
N ASN A 233 -13.84 -12.17 -11.55
CA ASN A 233 -14.71 -13.31 -11.20
C ASN A 233 -14.56 -14.51 -12.15
N LYS A 234 -14.16 -14.26 -13.41
CA LYS A 234 -13.89 -15.29 -14.42
C LYS A 234 -12.45 -15.82 -14.37
N GLN A 235 -11.48 -14.96 -14.10
CA GLN A 235 -10.03 -15.24 -14.24
C GLN A 235 -9.23 -15.15 -12.94
N GLY A 236 -9.87 -14.86 -11.80
CA GLY A 236 -9.20 -14.67 -10.51
C GLY A 236 -8.65 -15.97 -9.94
N THR A 237 -7.50 -15.86 -9.28
CA THR A 237 -6.70 -16.92 -8.62
C THR A 237 -7.33 -17.51 -7.35
N GLY A 238 -8.65 -17.40 -7.15
CA GLY A 238 -9.31 -17.89 -5.95
C GLY A 238 -9.06 -19.39 -5.73
N HIS A 239 -8.72 -19.77 -4.50
CA HIS A 239 -8.45 -21.16 -4.12
C HIS A 239 -9.61 -22.08 -4.56
N GLY A 240 -9.29 -23.06 -5.42
CA GLY A 240 -10.20 -24.16 -5.76
C GLY A 240 -10.69 -24.23 -7.22
N ARG A 241 -10.19 -23.42 -8.15
CA ARG A 241 -10.56 -23.56 -9.57
C ARG A 241 -9.61 -24.51 -10.32
N PRO A 242 -10.14 -25.49 -11.09
CA PRO A 242 -9.33 -26.50 -11.78
C PRO A 242 -8.68 -26.02 -13.09
N TRP A 243 -8.75 -24.72 -13.42
CA TRP A 243 -8.14 -24.17 -14.64
C TRP A 243 -7.13 -23.05 -14.32
N LEU A 244 -6.12 -22.93 -15.17
CA LEU A 244 -5.13 -21.85 -15.13
C LEU A 244 -5.81 -20.53 -15.54
N PRO A 245 -5.61 -19.43 -14.79
CA PRO A 245 -5.99 -18.09 -15.22
C PRO A 245 -5.41 -17.74 -16.59
N ASP A 246 -6.21 -17.11 -17.45
CA ASP A 246 -5.78 -16.59 -18.77
C ASP A 246 -5.47 -15.08 -18.72
N LEU A 247 -5.25 -14.54 -17.52
CA LEU A 247 -4.97 -13.12 -17.31
C LEU A 247 -3.45 -12.91 -17.22
N ASP A 248 -2.90 -12.08 -18.10
CA ASP A 248 -1.47 -11.76 -18.02
C ASP A 248 -1.17 -10.73 -16.91
N GLN A 249 0.10 -10.60 -16.53
CA GLN A 249 0.53 -9.69 -15.46
C GLN A 249 0.28 -8.21 -15.79
N ASN A 250 0.33 -7.83 -17.06
CA ASN A 250 0.11 -6.45 -17.49
C ASN A 250 -1.39 -6.10 -17.43
N GLU A 251 -2.27 -7.00 -17.84
CA GLU A 251 -3.72 -6.85 -17.72
C GLU A 251 -4.15 -6.75 -16.26
N ALA A 252 -3.56 -7.56 -15.38
CA ALA A 252 -3.79 -7.48 -13.94
C ALA A 252 -3.34 -6.12 -13.38
N LYS A 253 -2.16 -5.63 -13.79
CA LYS A 253 -1.63 -4.32 -13.41
C LYS A 253 -2.53 -3.18 -13.87
N VAL A 254 -2.93 -3.18 -15.13
CA VAL A 254 -3.83 -2.15 -15.69
C VAL A 254 -5.18 -2.15 -14.97
N ALA A 255 -5.72 -3.33 -14.66
CA ALA A 255 -6.98 -3.44 -13.92
C ALA A 255 -6.89 -2.82 -12.52
N ILE A 256 -5.82 -3.07 -11.76
CA ILE A 256 -5.67 -2.50 -10.41
C ILE A 256 -5.44 -0.98 -10.46
N GLU A 257 -4.72 -0.47 -11.46
CA GLU A 257 -4.50 0.97 -11.64
C GLU A 257 -5.80 1.73 -11.90
N PHE A 258 -6.70 1.16 -12.72
CA PHE A 258 -8.02 1.72 -12.96
C PHE A 258 -8.91 1.67 -11.71
N ILE A 259 -8.86 0.58 -10.95
CA ILE A 259 -9.58 0.49 -9.66
C ILE A 259 -9.10 1.57 -8.71
N GLY A 260 -7.78 1.75 -8.56
CA GLY A 260 -7.21 2.82 -7.74
C GLY A 260 -7.68 4.21 -8.16
N THR A 261 -7.69 4.48 -9.47
CA THR A 261 -8.15 5.76 -10.03
C THR A 261 -9.63 6.04 -9.74
N ILE A 262 -10.50 5.04 -9.91
CA ILE A 262 -11.95 5.19 -9.65
C ILE A 262 -12.21 5.36 -8.15
N SER A 263 -11.54 4.56 -7.31
CA SER A 263 -11.66 4.62 -5.85
C SER A 263 -11.23 6.00 -5.31
N GLU A 264 -10.10 6.53 -5.79
CA GLU A 264 -9.63 7.88 -5.44
C GLU A 264 -10.70 8.93 -5.80
N SER A 265 -11.25 8.87 -7.02
CA SER A 265 -12.28 9.82 -7.47
C SER A 265 -13.55 9.78 -6.60
N MET A 266 -13.97 8.60 -6.14
CA MET A 266 -15.11 8.45 -5.23
C MET A 266 -14.82 9.04 -3.85
N LEU A 267 -13.63 8.79 -3.29
CA LEU A 267 -13.21 9.30 -1.98
C LEU A 267 -13.05 10.83 -1.99
N ASP A 268 -12.55 11.40 -3.08
CA ASP A 268 -12.46 12.86 -3.26
C ASP A 268 -13.85 13.51 -3.30
N LYS A 269 -14.80 12.91 -4.02
CA LYS A 269 -16.20 13.38 -4.01
C LYS A 269 -16.85 13.25 -2.64
N LEU A 270 -16.58 12.16 -1.91
CA LEU A 270 -17.05 12.00 -0.54
C LEU A 270 -16.53 13.13 0.36
N LYS A 271 -15.24 13.44 0.26
CA LYS A 271 -14.62 14.55 1.00
C LYS A 271 -15.25 15.89 0.66
N GLN A 272 -15.49 16.17 -0.63
CA GLN A 272 -16.15 17.39 -1.09
C GLN A 272 -17.58 17.52 -0.55
N LYS A 273 -18.34 16.42 -0.46
CA LYS A 273 -19.71 16.43 0.09
C LYS A 273 -19.78 16.65 1.60
N LYS A 274 -18.69 16.34 2.31
CA LYS A 274 -18.59 16.45 3.77
C LYS A 274 -17.93 17.73 4.27
N SER A 275 -17.31 18.49 3.36
CA SER A 275 -16.71 19.80 3.64
C SER A 275 -17.76 20.89 3.57
#